data_AF-X1P5J6-F1
#
_entry.id   AF-X1P5J6-F1
#
_cell.length_a   1.000
_cell.length_b   1.000
_cell.length_c   1.000
_cell.angle_alpha   90.00
_cell.angle_beta   90.00
_cell.angle_gamma   90.00
#
_symmetry.space_group_name_H-M   'P 1'
#
loop_
_entity.id
_entity.type
_entity.pdbx_description
1 polymer ?
#
loop_
_entity_poly.entity_id
_entity_poly.type
_entity_poly.pdbx_seq_one_letter_code
_entity_poly.pdbx_strand_id
1 'polypeptide(L)'
;IGLDLGVKSKSKVYIVDQAGEKVRPGFYIQTNPQGLDYMMKQALKGTSNKASLDLIMEPTNVAWFKVAVYIRREYPQVKIYRVKSEKVQDLRKFYRKHTKTDSLDPRALAKMPVVDFDSLEEVY
;
A
#
# COMPACT_ATOMS: atom_id res chain seq x y z
N ILE A 1 -1.36 -3.31 -3.78
CA ILE A 1 -2.06 -2.13 -3.19
C ILE A 1 -1.01 -1.30 -2.48
N GLY A 2 -0.86 -0.02 -2.81
CA GLY A 2 -0.01 0.91 -2.07
C GLY A 2 -0.85 1.81 -1.18
N LEU A 3 -0.48 1.89 0.10
CA LEU A 3 -1.20 2.66 1.12
C LEU A 3 -0.23 3.62 1.83
N ASP A 4 -0.40 4.92 1.57
CA ASP A 4 0.28 6.00 2.29
C ASP A 4 -0.59 6.43 3.47
N LEU A 5 -0.06 6.23 4.69
CA LEU A 5 -0.80 6.33 5.93
C LEU A 5 -0.83 7.78 6.45
N GLY A 6 -2.04 8.35 6.47
CA GLY A 6 -2.32 9.59 7.17
C GLY A 6 -2.56 9.33 8.67
N VAL A 7 -1.67 9.80 9.54
CA VAL A 7 -1.84 9.66 11.01
C VAL A 7 -2.97 10.55 11.53
N LYS A 8 -3.08 11.77 10.99
CA LYS A 8 -4.12 12.76 11.34
C LYS A 8 -5.01 13.13 10.13
N SER A 9 -4.79 12.49 9.00
CA SER A 9 -5.43 12.78 7.72
C SER A 9 -5.94 11.49 7.07
N LYS A 10 -6.71 11.62 5.99
CA LYS A 10 -7.10 10.45 5.18
C LYS A 10 -5.86 9.80 4.58
N SER A 11 -5.82 8.47 4.61
CA SER A 11 -4.80 7.68 3.93
C SER A 11 -5.08 7.62 2.44
N LYS A 12 -4.01 7.67 1.64
CA LYS A 12 -4.11 7.67 0.18
C LYS A 12 -3.81 6.27 -0.34
N VAL A 13 -4.66 5.81 -1.26
CA VAL A 13 -4.65 4.44 -1.80
C VAL A 13 -4.35 4.48 -3.29
N TYR A 14 -3.50 3.55 -3.73
CA TYR A 14 -3.26 3.27 -5.14
C TYR A 14 -3.30 1.76 -5.41
N ILE A 15 -3.95 1.37 -6.49
CA ILE A 15 -4.13 -0.05 -6.84
C ILE A 15 -3.57 -0.28 -8.24
N VAL A 16 -2.64 -1.21 -8.33
CA VAL A 16 -2.03 -1.68 -9.57
C VAL A 16 -2.18 -3.19 -9.71
N ASP A 17 -2.08 -3.67 -10.94
CA ASP A 17 -1.98 -5.09 -11.24
C ASP A 17 -0.52 -5.58 -11.16
N GLN A 18 -0.30 -6.84 -11.55
CA GLN A 18 1.02 -7.48 -11.54
C GLN A 18 2.01 -6.86 -12.54
N ALA A 19 1.54 -6.19 -13.59
CA ALA A 19 2.39 -5.44 -14.52
C ALA A 19 2.74 -4.04 -13.97
N GLY A 20 2.18 -3.66 -12.81
CA GLY A 20 2.29 -2.33 -12.25
C GLY A 20 1.37 -1.31 -12.93
N GLU A 21 0.41 -1.76 -13.73
CA GLU A 21 -0.56 -0.91 -14.41
C GLU A 21 -1.73 -0.56 -13.51
N LYS A 22 -2.23 0.66 -13.66
CA LYS A 22 -3.22 1.24 -12.76
C LYS A 22 -4.59 0.59 -12.99
N VAL A 23 -5.15 -0.04 -11.96
CA VAL A 23 -6.48 -0.68 -12.03
C VAL A 23 -7.60 0.30 -11.71
N ARG A 24 -7.33 1.30 -10.84
CA ARG A 24 -8.33 2.29 -10.37
C ARG A 24 -7.72 3.67 -10.21
N PRO A 25 -8.49 4.77 -10.39
CA PRO A 25 -8.11 6.10 -9.89
C PRO A 25 -7.64 6.04 -8.44
N GLY A 26 -6.59 6.79 -8.09
CA GLY A 26 -6.18 6.89 -6.69
C GLY A 26 -7.26 7.57 -5.86
N PHE A 27 -7.45 7.12 -4.63
CA PHE A 27 -8.52 7.61 -3.75
C PHE A 27 -8.04 7.71 -2.30
N TYR A 28 -8.89 8.27 -1.45
CA TYR A 28 -8.58 8.49 -0.03
C TYR A 28 -9.56 7.72 0.85
N ILE A 29 -9.06 7.14 1.93
CA ILE A 29 -9.83 6.44 2.95
C ILE A 29 -9.56 7.00 4.34
N GLN A 30 -10.50 6.82 5.25
CA GLN A 30 -10.18 6.90 6.67
C GLN A 30 -9.44 5.62 7.09
N THR A 31 -8.46 5.73 7.97
CA THR A 31 -7.72 4.56 8.50
C THR A 31 -8.53 3.89 9.62
N ASN A 32 -9.73 3.45 9.30
CA ASN A 32 -10.67 2.75 10.17
C ASN A 32 -11.23 1.51 9.44
N PRO A 33 -11.92 0.58 10.14
CA PRO A 33 -12.44 -0.64 9.53
C PRO A 33 -13.25 -0.40 8.25
N GLN A 34 -14.17 0.57 8.25
CA GLN A 34 -15.02 0.86 7.10
C GLN A 34 -14.23 1.35 5.88
N GLY A 35 -13.20 2.17 6.10
CA GLY A 35 -12.31 2.64 5.04
C GLY A 35 -11.42 1.54 4.49
N LEU A 36 -10.93 0.64 5.35
CA LEU A 36 -10.14 -0.52 4.95
C LEU A 36 -10.98 -1.54 4.16
N ASP A 37 -12.22 -1.81 4.60
CA ASP A 37 -13.16 -2.62 3.83
C ASP A 37 -13.48 -2.02 2.46
N TYR A 38 -13.68 -0.70 2.41
CA TYR A 38 -13.90 -0.02 1.14
C TYR A 38 -12.69 -0.19 0.20
N MET A 39 -11.48 -0.02 0.71
CA MET A 39 -10.25 -0.26 -0.04
C MET A 39 -10.19 -1.69 -0.59
N MET A 40 -10.45 -2.69 0.25
CA MET A 40 -10.42 -4.10 -0.16
C MET A 40 -11.48 -4.42 -1.22
N LYS A 41 -12.70 -3.87 -1.07
CA LYS A 41 -13.75 -3.98 -2.09
C LYS A 41 -13.31 -3.37 -3.43
N GLN A 42 -12.62 -2.23 -3.43
CA GLN A 42 -12.12 -1.64 -4.68
C GLN A 42 -11.02 -2.49 -5.34
N ALA A 43 -10.15 -3.12 -4.53
CA ALA A 43 -9.10 -4.00 -5.02
C ALA A 43 -9.65 -5.30 -5.61
N LEU A 44 -10.67 -5.88 -4.98
CA LEU A 44 -11.29 -7.13 -5.42
C LEU A 44 -12.32 -6.95 -6.55
N LYS A 45 -12.78 -5.72 -6.79
CA LYS A 45 -13.80 -5.45 -7.80
C LYS A 45 -13.27 -5.79 -9.20
N GLY A 46 -13.87 -6.78 -9.83
CA GLY A 46 -13.51 -7.23 -11.18
C GLY A 46 -12.31 -8.19 -11.22
N THR A 47 -11.83 -8.66 -10.06
CA THR A 47 -10.84 -9.74 -9.98
C THR A 47 -11.52 -11.06 -9.64
N SER A 48 -10.96 -12.18 -10.10
CA SER A 48 -11.41 -13.51 -9.67
C SER A 48 -11.17 -13.71 -8.18
N ASN A 49 -12.01 -14.52 -7.51
CA ASN A 49 -11.91 -14.85 -6.08
C ASN A 49 -10.58 -15.51 -5.67
N LYS A 50 -9.68 -15.81 -6.62
CA LYS A 50 -8.33 -16.35 -6.39
C LYS A 50 -7.20 -15.32 -6.49
N ALA A 51 -7.51 -14.03 -6.66
CA ALA A 51 -6.47 -13.02 -6.80
C ALA A 51 -5.66 -12.87 -5.50
N SER A 52 -4.35 -13.11 -5.59
CA SER A 52 -3.40 -12.80 -4.51
C SER A 52 -3.22 -11.29 -4.42
N LEU A 53 -3.47 -10.72 -3.25
CA LEU A 53 -3.32 -9.29 -3.01
C LEU A 53 -2.14 -9.04 -2.08
N ASP A 54 -1.27 -8.13 -2.51
CA ASP A 54 -0.19 -7.59 -1.71
C ASP A 54 -0.55 -6.18 -1.25
N LEU A 55 -0.48 -5.91 0.05
CA LEU A 55 -0.65 -4.57 0.64
C LEU A 55 0.72 -4.04 1.05
N ILE A 56 1.18 -2.97 0.43
CA ILE A 56 2.47 -2.33 0.69
C ILE A 56 2.24 -0.98 1.38
N MET A 57 2.87 -0.79 2.53
CA MET A 57 2.78 0.43 3.33
C MET A 57 4.17 1.05 3.55
N GLU A 58 4.20 2.37 3.72
CA GLU A 58 5.38 3.05 4.24
C GLU A 58 5.64 2.70 5.72
N PRO A 59 6.91 2.73 6.16
CA PRO A 59 7.29 2.51 7.55
C PRO A 59 7.01 3.73 8.45
N THR A 60 5.82 4.32 8.35
CA THR A 60 5.46 5.50 9.13
C THR A 60 4.86 5.09 10.49
N ASN A 61 5.66 5.27 11.55
CA ASN A 61 5.25 5.13 12.96
C ASN A 61 4.61 3.76 13.28
N VAL A 62 3.74 3.66 14.31
CA VAL A 62 2.97 2.46 14.68
C VAL A 62 1.60 2.36 13.96
N ALA A 63 1.28 3.31 13.07
CA ALA A 63 -0.03 3.37 12.41
C ALA A 63 -0.28 2.15 11.49
N TRP A 64 0.77 1.64 10.84
CA TRP A 64 0.70 0.45 10.00
C TRP A 64 0.26 -0.80 10.78
N PHE A 65 0.60 -0.87 12.08
CA PHE A 65 0.31 -2.06 12.89
C PHE A 65 -1.20 -2.29 13.02
N LYS A 66 -1.97 -1.22 13.24
CA LYS A 66 -3.44 -1.31 13.31
C LYS A 66 -4.06 -1.78 11.99
N VAL A 67 -3.50 -1.34 10.87
CA VAL A 67 -3.92 -1.79 9.54
C VAL A 67 -3.57 -3.25 9.34
N ALA A 68 -2.33 -3.65 9.68
CA ALA A 68 -1.86 -5.03 9.52
C ALA A 68 -2.72 -6.01 10.32
N VAL A 69 -2.99 -5.72 11.60
CA VAL A 69 -3.84 -6.55 12.47
C VAL A 69 -5.25 -6.69 11.90
N TYR A 70 -5.85 -5.58 11.44
CA TYR A 70 -7.20 -5.62 10.87
C TYR A 70 -7.25 -6.44 9.57
N ILE A 71 -6.34 -6.17 8.64
CA ILE A 71 -6.31 -6.86 7.35
C ILE A 71 -6.01 -8.34 7.54
N ARG A 72 -5.10 -8.71 8.44
CA ARG A 72 -4.81 -10.12 8.73
C ARG A 72 -6.01 -10.88 9.29
N ARG A 73 -6.82 -10.21 10.12
CA ARG A 73 -8.03 -10.78 10.70
C ARG A 73 -9.15 -10.98 9.69
N GLU A 74 -9.45 -9.94 8.90
CA GLU A 74 -10.62 -9.93 8.01
C GLU A 74 -10.30 -10.46 6.59
N TYR A 75 -9.04 -10.41 6.17
CA TYR A 75 -8.55 -10.78 4.85
C TYR A 75 -7.24 -11.60 4.94
N PRO A 76 -7.27 -12.80 5.54
CA PRO A 76 -6.06 -13.57 5.88
C PRO A 76 -5.19 -13.98 4.69
N GLN A 77 -5.75 -13.95 3.48
CA GLN A 77 -5.07 -14.24 2.21
C GLN A 77 -4.25 -13.06 1.66
N VAL A 78 -4.41 -11.87 2.22
CA VAL A 78 -3.66 -10.67 1.80
C VAL A 78 -2.29 -10.71 2.45
N LYS A 79 -1.24 -10.67 1.64
CA LYS A 79 0.12 -10.50 2.15
C LYS A 79 0.37 -9.03 2.43
N ILE A 80 0.98 -8.73 3.56
CA ILE A 80 1.18 -7.37 4.01
C ILE A 80 2.69 -7.11 4.06
N TYR A 81 3.12 -6.04 3.43
CA TYR A 81 4.52 -5.67 3.33
C TYR A 81 4.72 -4.24 3.81
N ARG A 82 5.89 -4.01 4.40
CA ARG A 82 6.45 -2.69 4.62
C ARG A 82 7.67 -2.51 3.73
N VAL A 83 7.89 -1.29 3.28
CA VAL A 83 9.18 -0.93 2.68
C VAL A 83 10.21 -0.78 3.80
N LYS A 84 11.37 -1.43 3.67
CA LYS A 84 12.49 -1.29 4.61
C LYS A 84 12.91 0.18 4.71
N SER A 85 13.01 0.70 5.93
CA SER A 85 13.31 2.12 6.20
C SER A 85 14.59 2.62 5.50
N GLU A 86 15.60 1.76 5.36
CA GLU A 86 16.86 2.06 4.69
C GLU A 86 16.69 2.33 3.18
N LYS A 87 15.73 1.65 2.54
CA LYS A 87 15.46 1.75 1.09
C LYS A 87 14.46 2.85 0.76
N VAL A 88 13.65 3.29 1.73
CA VAL A 88 12.68 4.38 1.58
C VAL A 88 13.34 5.68 1.10
N GLN A 89 14.54 6.01 1.57
CA GLN A 89 15.19 7.27 1.21
C GLN A 89 15.66 7.27 -0.26
N ASP A 90 16.16 6.14 -0.75
CA ASP A 90 16.59 5.99 -2.15
C ASP A 90 15.39 5.93 -3.10
N LEU A 91 14.31 5.25 -2.67
CA LEU A 91 13.02 5.30 -3.36
C LEU A 91 12.47 6.71 -3.44
N ARG A 92 12.50 7.46 -2.32
CA ARG A 92 12.11 8.88 -2.32
C ARG A 92 12.94 9.69 -3.30
N LYS A 93 14.26 9.48 -3.37
CA LYS A 93 15.13 10.18 -4.35
C LYS A 93 14.79 9.81 -5.79
N PHE A 94 14.55 8.53 -6.06
CA PHE A 94 14.19 8.03 -7.39
C PHE A 94 12.87 8.64 -7.88
N TYR A 95 11.84 8.65 -7.02
CA TYR A 95 10.52 9.19 -7.37
C TYR A 95 10.38 10.72 -7.21
N ARG A 96 11.20 11.38 -6.38
CA ARG A 96 11.22 12.87 -6.25
C ARG A 96 11.56 13.58 -7.56
N LYS A 97 12.24 12.92 -8.50
CA LYS A 97 12.46 13.48 -9.85
C LYS A 97 11.14 13.82 -10.57
N HIS A 98 10.00 13.29 -10.10
CA HIS A 98 8.69 13.52 -10.70
C HIS A 98 7.58 14.04 -9.75
N THR A 99 7.78 14.08 -8.43
CA THR A 99 6.76 14.62 -7.49
C THR A 99 7.35 15.20 -6.19
N LYS A 100 6.88 16.39 -5.81
CA LYS A 100 7.40 17.28 -4.74
C LYS A 100 6.85 16.99 -3.32
N THR A 101 6.57 15.74 -2.94
CA THR A 101 6.02 15.41 -1.61
C THR A 101 6.98 14.56 -0.78
N ASP A 102 6.99 14.77 0.54
CA ASP A 102 7.88 14.07 1.49
C ASP A 102 7.39 12.66 1.89
N SER A 103 6.11 12.32 1.63
CA SER A 103 5.64 10.92 1.70
C SER A 103 5.96 10.17 0.40
N LEU A 104 6.24 8.87 0.51
CA LEU A 104 6.41 7.97 -0.61
C LEU A 104 5.04 7.83 -1.29
N ASP A 105 4.94 8.31 -2.53
CA ASP A 105 3.67 8.30 -3.28
C ASP A 105 3.07 6.88 -3.24
N PRO A 106 1.80 6.68 -2.84
CA PRO A 106 1.20 5.35 -2.79
C PRO A 106 1.21 4.63 -4.15
N ARG A 107 1.36 5.37 -5.26
CA ARG A 107 1.65 4.78 -6.57
C ARG A 107 2.99 4.05 -6.60
N ALA A 108 4.04 4.64 -6.04
CA ALA A 108 5.35 4.00 -5.90
C ALA A 108 5.25 2.76 -5.01
N LEU A 109 4.58 2.87 -3.84
CA LEU A 109 4.32 1.73 -2.95
C LEU A 109 3.64 0.57 -3.67
N ALA A 110 2.60 0.87 -4.46
CA ALA A 110 1.85 -0.16 -5.17
C ALA A 110 2.70 -0.91 -6.20
N LYS A 111 3.68 -0.24 -6.81
CA LYS A 111 4.59 -0.79 -7.83
C LYS A 111 5.84 -1.46 -7.26
N MET A 112 6.09 -1.35 -5.95
CA MET A 112 7.29 -1.89 -5.32
C MET A 112 7.57 -3.36 -5.63
N PRO A 113 6.58 -4.28 -5.62
CA PRO A 113 6.84 -5.68 -5.93
C PRO A 113 7.43 -5.90 -7.33
N VAL A 114 7.19 -4.99 -8.26
CA VAL A 114 7.70 -5.06 -9.65
C VAL A 114 9.09 -4.41 -9.77
N VAL A 115 9.38 -3.41 -8.93
CA VAL A 115 10.61 -2.60 -9.04
C VAL A 115 11.76 -3.17 -8.21
N ASP A 116 11.50 -3.52 -6.95
CA ASP A 116 12.51 -3.99 -6.00
C ASP A 116 11.81 -4.76 -4.88
N PHE A 117 11.60 -6.06 -5.10
CA PHE A 117 10.95 -6.93 -4.13
C PHE A 117 11.81 -7.15 -2.88
N ASP A 118 13.15 -7.16 -3.00
CA ASP A 118 14.08 -7.38 -1.87
C ASP A 118 14.06 -6.25 -0.85
N SER A 119 13.60 -5.06 -1.26
CA SER A 119 13.38 -3.92 -0.38
C SER A 119 12.12 -4.03 0.49
N LEU A 120 11.28 -5.04 0.26
CA LEU A 120 10.08 -5.31 1.03
C LEU A 120 10.37 -6.23 2.21
N GLU A 121 9.63 -6.01 3.29
CA GLU A 121 9.59 -6.86 4.48
C GLU A 121 8.14 -7.30 4.68
N GLU A 122 7.87 -8.61 4.60
CA GLU A 122 6.55 -9.15 4.92
C GLU A 122 6.31 -8.99 6.43
N VAL A 123 5.17 -8.42 6.79
CA VAL A 123 4.79 -8.17 8.17
C VAL A 123 3.47 -8.86 8.47
N TYR A 124 3.44 -9.57 9.61
CA TYR A 124 2.27 -10.23 10.19
C TYR A 124 1.67 -11.38 9.38
#